data_AF-A0A7Y4RLY6-F1
#
_entry.id   AF-A0A7Y4RLY6-F1
#
_cell.length_a   1.000
_cell.length_b   1.000
_cell.length_c   1.000
_cell.angle_alpha   90.00
_cell.angle_beta   90.00
_cell.angle_gamma   90.00
#
_symmetry.space_group_name_H-M   'P 1'
#
loop_
_entity.id
_entity.type
_entity.pdbx_description
1 polymer ?
#
loop_
_entity_poly.entity_id
_entity_poly.type
_entity_poly.pdbx_seq_one_letter_code
_entity_poly.pdbx_strand_id
1 'polypeptide(L)' 'MTTMTNDQIIEAIGNKTVVELAELIEAFKSKFNVTVVAAAGPAA' A
#
# COMPACT_ATOMS: atom_id res chain seq x y z
N MET A 1 15.03 18.42 7.18
CA MET A 1 13.98 17.80 6.35
C MET A 1 14.40 16.35 6.16
N THR A 2 13.99 15.44 7.05
CA THR A 2 14.36 14.03 6.93
C THR A 2 13.46 13.44 5.84
N THR A 3 13.90 13.54 4.59
CA THR A 3 13.27 12.84 3.48
C THR A 3 13.42 11.35 3.79
N MET A 4 12.35 10.72 4.24
CA MET A 4 12.32 9.26 4.34
C MET A 4 12.57 8.73 2.93
N THR A 5 13.68 8.05 2.72
CA THR A 5 13.94 7.41 1.43
C THR A 5 12.96 6.26 1.24
N ASN A 6 12.67 5.90 -0.01
CA ASN A 6 11.74 4.80 -0.30
C ASN A 6 12.14 3.51 0.44
N ASP A 7 13.44 3.25 0.61
CA ASP A 7 13.97 2.10 1.35
C ASP A 7 13.61 2.14 2.84
N GLN A 8 13.68 3.30 3.49
CA GLN A 8 13.28 3.44 4.90
C GLN A 8 11.79 3.22 5.10
N ILE A 9 10.97 3.63 4.13
CA ILE A 9 9.53 3.37 4.13
C ILE A 9 9.29 1.86 4.00
N ILE A 10 10.03 1.18 3.13
CA ILE A 10 9.95 -0.27 2.90
C ILE A 10 10.39 -1.07 4.13
N GLU A 11 11.46 -0.67 4.82
CA GLU A 11 11.89 -1.32 6.07
C GLU A 11 10.90 -1.10 7.21
N ALA A 12 10.31 0.10 7.31
CA ALA A 12 9.34 0.43 8.34
C ALA A 12 8.03 -0.35 8.21
N ILE A 13 7.57 -0.60 6.98
CA ILE A 13 6.43 -1.49 6.72
C ILE A 13 6.82 -2.98 6.83
N GLY A 14 8.04 -3.36 6.45
CA GLY A 14 8.54 -4.74 6.60
C GLY A 14 8.72 -5.20 8.04
N ASN A 15 8.94 -4.27 8.98
CA ASN A 15 8.97 -4.56 10.43
C ASN A 15 7.57 -4.67 11.08
N LYS A 16 6.50 -4.33 10.37
CA LYS A 16 5.13 -4.46 10.89
C LYS A 16 4.64 -5.89 10.75
N THR A 17 3.70 -6.26 11.62
CA THR A 17 3.04 -7.57 11.47
C THR A 17 2.18 -7.58 10.21
N VAL A 18 1.98 -8.77 9.62
CA VAL A 18 1.16 -8.95 8.40
C VAL A 18 -0.26 -8.42 8.58
N VAL A 19 -0.78 -8.43 9.81
CA VAL A 19 -2.09 -7.87 10.17
C VAL A 19 -2.08 -6.34 10.06
N GLU A 20 -1.11 -5.67 10.67
CA GLU A 20 -0.97 -4.20 10.59
C GLU A 20 -0.68 -3.72 9.16
N LEU A 21 0.06 -4.52 8.39
CA LEU A 21 0.29 -4.28 6.96
C LEU A 21 -1.03 -4.31 6.18
N ALA A 22 -1.92 -5.27 6.46
CA ALA A 22 -3.23 -5.35 5.82
C ALA A 22 -4.12 -4.13 6.14
N GLU A 23 -4.11 -3.68 7.39
CA GLU A 23 -4.83 -2.46 7.81
C GLU A 23 -4.26 -1.21 7.13
N LEU A 24 -2.93 -1.11 7.00
CA LEU A 24 -2.29 0.00 6.30
C LEU A 24 -2.65 0.03 4.81
N ILE A 25 -2.75 -1.15 4.18
CA ILE A 25 -3.19 -1.30 2.78
C ILE A 25 -4.66 -0.87 2.63
N GLU A 26 -5.54 -1.27 3.54
CA GLU A 26 -6.95 -0.83 3.55
C GLU A 26 -7.06 0.69 3.68
N ALA A 27 -6.31 1.28 4.62
CA ALA A 27 -6.23 2.73 4.80
C ALA A 27 -5.65 3.43 3.56
N PHE A 28 -4.66 2.84 2.90
CA PHE A 28 -4.09 3.35 1.66
C PHE A 28 -5.11 3.32 0.52
N LYS A 29 -5.85 2.21 0.37
CA LYS A 29 -6.94 2.07 -0.61
C LYS A 29 -8.00 3.16 -0.44
N SER A 30 -8.39 3.44 0.80
CA SER A 30 -9.35 4.51 1.10
C SER A 30 -8.76 5.91 0.86
N LYS A 31 -7.56 6.19 1.37
CA LYS A 31 -6.96 7.52 1.32
C LYS A 31 -6.53 7.95 -0.08
N PHE A 32 -6.06 7.00 -0.88
CA PHE A 32 -5.61 7.27 -2.24
C PHE A 32 -6.65 6.88 -3.29
N ASN A 33 -7.89 6.55 -2.89
CA ASN A 33 -8.91 6.00 -3.77
C ASN A 33 -8.36 4.88 -4.68
N VAL A 34 -7.46 4.05 -4.15
CA VAL A 34 -6.94 2.90 -4.87
C VAL A 34 -8.00 1.82 -4.81
N THR A 35 -8.97 1.96 -5.71
CA THR A 35 -9.78 0.82 -6.12
C THR A 35 -8.85 -0.13 -6.85
N VAL A 36 -8.51 -1.25 -6.20
CA VAL A 36 -8.05 -2.44 -6.90
C VAL A 36 -9.26 -2.96 -7.69
N VAL A 37 -9.64 -2.24 -8.73
CA VAL A 37 -10.35 -2.87 -9.83
C VAL A 37 -9.33 -3.86 -10.35
N ALA A 38 -9.61 -5.15 -10.20
CA ALA A 38 -9.05 -6.10 -11.14
C ALA A 38 -9.28 -5.44 -12.49
N ALA A 39 -8.20 -5.10 -13.20
CA ALA A 39 -8.35 -4.64 -14.56
C ALA A 39 -9.03 -5.81 -15.26
N ALA A 40 -10.36 -5.74 -15.36
CA ALA A 40 -11.09 -6.46 -16.36
C ALA A 40 -10.58 -5.81 -17.64
N GLY A 41 -9.41 -6.29 -18.10
CA GLY A 41 -8.98 -6.07 -19.45
C GLY A 41 -10.18 -6.44 -20.33
N PRO A 42 -10.46 -5.65 -21.38
CA PRO A 42 -11.65 -5.88 -22.18
C PRO A 42 -11.65 -7.35 -22.59
N ALA A 43 -12.70 -8.07 -22.19
CA ALA A 43 -12.96 -9.38 -22.74
C ALA A 43 -13.27 -9.14 -24.22
N ALA A 44 -12.25 -9.26 -25.06
CA ALA A 44 -12.29 -9.17 -26.51
C ALA A 44 -11.48 -10.34 -27.07
#